data_AF-A0A8J7K1M1-F1
#
_entry.id   AF-A0A8J7K1M1-F1
#
_cell.length_a   1.000
_cell.length_b   1.000
_cell.length_c   1.000
_cell.angle_alpha   90.00
_cell.angle_beta   90.00
_cell.angle_gamma   90.00
#
_symmetry.space_group_name_H-M   'P 1'
#
loop_
_entity.id
_entity.type
_entity.pdbx_description
1 polymer ?
#
loop_
_entity_poly.entity_id
_entity_poly.type
_entity_poly.pdbx_seq_one_letter_code
_entity_poly.pdbx_strand_id
1 'polypeptide(L)'
;MAANQALNQMVQMNESIKLVVNIAFRINLMALNAILLSRRAGDLARGFGVISQELCSLSVALSENMRQVSAHAFHSVAHLSVGLRRQHRMDLFVRTHQQQTDARIDAVLQEGADFLSRSHEAAAHEEAQLHHLLEDAEQLCLFGIALSRSAKIEAAYGASYSSALREIAQEFDDYIQAILPELVQLRRNQAR
;
A
#
# COMPACT_ATOMS: atom_id res chain seq x y z
N MET A 1 -7.96 16.51 18.25
CA MET A 1 -8.33 16.55 16.82
C MET A 1 -7.35 15.74 15.97
N ALA A 2 -6.03 15.93 16.11
CA ALA A 2 -5.02 15.14 15.39
C ALA A 2 -5.15 13.60 15.53
N ALA A 3 -5.39 13.08 16.74
CA ALA A 3 -5.57 11.63 16.97
C ALA A 3 -6.76 11.03 16.21
N ASN A 4 -7.93 11.69 16.23
CA ASN A 4 -9.11 11.21 15.50
C ASN A 4 -8.90 11.27 13.98
N GLN A 5 -8.13 12.25 13.50
CA GLN A 5 -7.80 12.35 12.08
C GLN A 5 -6.87 11.20 11.64
N ALA A 6 -5.83 10.90 12.42
CA ALA A 6 -4.92 9.77 12.14
C ALA A 6 -5.66 8.41 12.16
N LEU A 7 -6.58 8.22 13.10
CA LEU A 7 -7.45 7.02 13.15
C LEU A 7 -8.34 6.91 11.91
N ASN A 8 -8.99 8.00 11.49
CA ASN A 8 -9.83 7.99 10.30
C ASN A 8 -9.01 7.72 9.02
N GLN A 9 -7.82 8.31 8.90
CA GLN A 9 -6.89 8.03 7.79
C GLN A 9 -6.49 6.56 7.76
N MET A 10 -6.22 5.95 8.91
CA MET A 10 -5.86 4.54 9.01
C MET A 10 -7.01 3.61 8.58
N VAL A 11 -8.26 3.95 8.92
CA VAL A 11 -9.43 3.18 8.48
C VAL A 11 -9.56 3.23 6.96
N GLN A 12 -9.52 4.43 6.36
CA GLN A 12 -9.58 4.59 4.90
C GLN A 12 -8.42 3.86 4.22
N MET A 13 -7.23 3.93 4.79
CA MET A 13 -6.06 3.23 4.26
C MET A 13 -6.25 1.71 4.25
N ASN A 14 -6.74 1.15 5.35
CA ASN A 14 -7.02 -0.28 5.43
C ASN A 14 -8.12 -0.73 4.47
N GLU A 15 -9.12 0.11 4.19
CA GLU A 15 -10.16 -0.19 3.20
C GLU A 15 -9.57 -0.28 1.79
N SER A 16 -8.82 0.74 1.34
CA SER A 16 -8.17 0.71 0.04
C SER A 16 -7.15 -0.43 -0.07
N ILE A 17 -6.34 -0.69 0.97
CA ILE A 17 -5.41 -1.83 1.00
C ILE A 17 -6.14 -3.16 0.76
N LYS A 18 -7.27 -3.39 1.46
CA LYS A 18 -8.06 -4.61 1.28
C LYS A 18 -8.61 -4.74 -0.13
N LEU A 19 -9.07 -3.62 -0.70
CA LEU A 19 -9.56 -3.59 -2.07
C LEU A 19 -8.43 -3.96 -3.04
N VAL A 20 -7.27 -3.31 -2.96
CA VAL A 20 -6.12 -3.60 -3.83
C VAL A 20 -5.67 -5.05 -3.69
N VAL A 21 -5.55 -5.57 -2.47
CA VAL A 21 -5.19 -6.99 -2.22
C VAL A 21 -6.24 -7.94 -2.80
N ASN A 22 -7.54 -7.61 -2.71
CA ASN A 22 -8.59 -8.45 -3.30
C ASN A 22 -8.48 -8.49 -4.83
N ILE A 23 -8.26 -7.34 -5.46
CA ILE A 23 -8.10 -7.28 -6.92
C ILE A 23 -6.82 -8.01 -7.34
N ALA A 24 -5.70 -7.79 -6.66
CA ALA A 24 -4.45 -8.48 -6.93
C ALA A 24 -4.63 -10.00 -6.82
N PHE A 25 -5.35 -10.50 -5.81
CA PHE A 25 -5.66 -11.92 -5.70
C PHE A 25 -6.50 -12.46 -6.88
N ARG A 26 -7.46 -11.67 -7.39
CA ARG A 26 -8.23 -12.04 -8.60
C ARG A 26 -7.34 -12.10 -9.83
N ILE A 27 -6.49 -11.10 -10.03
CA ILE A 27 -5.48 -11.09 -11.11
C ILE A 27 -4.61 -12.34 -11.02
N ASN A 28 -4.15 -12.71 -9.83
CA ASN A 28 -3.32 -13.88 -9.62
C ASN A 28 -4.00 -15.18 -10.07
N LEU A 29 -5.25 -15.40 -9.64
CA LEU A 29 -6.01 -16.59 -10.01
C LEU A 29 -6.28 -16.65 -11.51
N MET A 30 -6.65 -15.51 -12.11
CA MET A 30 -6.86 -15.41 -13.55
C MET A 30 -5.59 -15.66 -14.33
N ALA A 31 -4.47 -15.10 -13.90
CA ALA A 31 -3.14 -15.33 -14.49
C ALA A 31 -2.76 -16.80 -14.47
N LEU A 32 -3.00 -17.50 -13.35
CA LEU A 32 -2.74 -18.94 -13.27
C LEU A 32 -3.58 -19.74 -14.28
N ASN A 33 -4.88 -19.42 -14.38
CA ASN A 33 -5.77 -20.05 -15.36
C ASN A 33 -5.37 -19.73 -16.81
N ALA A 34 -4.96 -18.48 -17.06
CA ALA A 34 -4.48 -18.01 -18.35
C ALA A 34 -3.19 -18.71 -18.78
N ILE A 35 -2.26 -18.96 -17.86
CA ILE A 35 -1.03 -19.73 -18.11
C ILE A 35 -1.39 -21.16 -18.57
N LEU A 36 -2.32 -21.82 -17.87
CA LEU A 36 -2.78 -23.16 -18.25
C LEU A 36 -3.45 -23.17 -19.63
N LEU A 37 -4.32 -22.20 -19.91
CA LEU A 37 -4.97 -22.06 -21.21
C LEU A 37 -3.95 -21.82 -22.33
N SER A 38 -2.95 -20.97 -22.08
CA SER A 38 -1.88 -20.66 -23.04
C SER A 38 -1.05 -21.91 -23.36
N ARG A 39 -0.72 -22.72 -22.35
CA ARG A 39 -0.05 -24.01 -22.55
C ARG A 39 -0.89 -24.96 -23.42
N ARG A 40 -2.21 -24.97 -23.24
CA ARG A 40 -3.13 -25.79 -24.05
C ARG A 40 -3.25 -25.29 -25.48
N ALA A 41 -3.22 -23.98 -25.69
CA ALA A 41 -3.24 -23.35 -27.01
C ALA A 41 -1.90 -23.48 -27.77
N GLY A 42 -0.83 -23.88 -27.08
CA GLY A 42 0.47 -24.18 -27.67
C GLY A 42 1.20 -22.92 -28.14
N ASP A 43 1.98 -23.05 -29.21
CA ASP A 43 2.84 -21.97 -29.70
C ASP A 43 2.09 -20.69 -30.07
N LEU A 44 0.81 -20.82 -30.45
CA LEU A 44 -0.05 -19.70 -30.85
C LEU A 44 -0.39 -18.74 -29.69
N ALA A 45 -0.25 -19.17 -28.43
CA ALA A 45 -0.53 -18.36 -27.24
C ALA A 45 0.69 -18.23 -26.32
N ARG A 46 1.89 -18.52 -26.81
CA ARG A 46 3.10 -18.51 -25.99
C ARG A 46 3.41 -17.12 -25.41
N GLY A 47 3.27 -16.07 -26.21
CA GLY A 47 3.47 -14.68 -25.76
C GLY A 47 2.45 -14.30 -24.68
N PHE A 48 1.19 -14.67 -24.86
CA PHE A 48 0.15 -14.47 -23.85
C PHE A 48 0.46 -15.19 -22.53
N GLY A 49 0.99 -16.42 -22.61
CA GLY A 49 1.39 -17.20 -21.45
C GLY A 49 2.54 -16.54 -20.66
N VAL A 50 3.52 -15.95 -21.36
CA VAL A 50 4.60 -15.18 -20.73
C VAL A 50 4.04 -13.96 -20.01
N ILE A 51 3.18 -13.18 -20.67
CA ILE A 51 2.58 -11.99 -20.06
C ILE A 51 1.72 -12.37 -18.84
N SER A 52 0.99 -13.48 -18.92
CA SER A 52 0.20 -14.00 -17.79
C SER A 52 1.10 -14.37 -16.59
N GLN A 53 2.29 -14.92 -16.84
CA GLN A 53 3.27 -15.19 -15.79
C GLN A 53 3.78 -13.91 -15.13
N GLU A 54 4.03 -12.86 -15.91
CA GLU A 54 4.42 -11.54 -15.37
C GLU A 54 3.30 -10.91 -14.55
N LEU A 55 2.05 -10.98 -15.02
CA LEU A 55 0.88 -10.52 -14.26
C LEU A 55 0.67 -11.31 -12.96
N CYS A 56 0.95 -12.61 -12.96
CA CYS A 56 0.96 -13.42 -11.73
C CYS A 56 2.00 -12.89 -10.74
N SER A 57 3.25 -12.71 -11.18
CA SER A 57 4.33 -12.18 -10.34
C SER A 57 3.99 -10.80 -9.78
N LEU A 58 3.51 -9.90 -10.63
CA LEU A 58 3.06 -8.56 -10.27
C LEU A 58 1.98 -8.61 -9.19
N SER A 59 0.98 -9.46 -9.35
CA SER A 59 -0.13 -9.56 -8.40
C SER A 59 0.30 -10.03 -7.00
N VAL A 60 1.30 -10.92 -6.93
CA VAL A 60 1.90 -11.36 -5.66
C VAL A 60 2.72 -10.23 -5.05
N ALA A 61 3.56 -9.56 -5.85
CA ALA A 61 4.37 -8.43 -5.40
C ALA A 61 3.51 -7.27 -4.88
N LEU A 62 2.44 -6.93 -5.59
CA LEU A 62 1.51 -5.87 -5.19
C LEU A 62 0.78 -6.23 -3.88
N SER A 63 0.34 -7.48 -3.74
CA SER A 63 -0.30 -7.95 -2.49
C SER A 63 0.65 -7.85 -1.30
N GLU A 64 1.92 -8.19 -1.49
CA GLU A 64 2.93 -8.10 -0.43
C GLU A 64 3.26 -6.65 -0.07
N ASN A 65 3.45 -5.79 -1.07
CA ASN A 65 3.68 -4.36 -0.86
C ASN A 65 2.52 -3.74 -0.05
N MET A 66 1.27 -4.03 -0.40
CA MET A 66 0.09 -3.56 0.34
C MET A 66 0.02 -4.05 1.79
N ARG A 67 0.54 -5.24 2.11
CA ARG A 67 0.66 -5.70 3.50
C ARG A 67 1.70 -4.88 4.26
N GLN A 68 2.82 -4.55 3.62
CA GLN A 68 3.85 -3.70 4.22
C GLN A 68 3.30 -2.29 4.50
N VAL A 69 2.56 -1.71 3.56
CA VAL A 69 1.85 -0.43 3.78
C VAL A 69 0.96 -0.51 5.04
N SER A 70 0.17 -1.58 5.20
CA SER A 70 -0.69 -1.76 6.38
C SER A 70 0.12 -1.84 7.68
N ALA A 71 1.25 -2.55 7.67
CA ALA A 71 2.12 -2.68 8.84
C ALA A 71 2.74 -1.34 9.26
N HIS A 72 3.33 -0.60 8.31
CA HIS A 72 3.93 0.71 8.56
C HIS A 72 2.88 1.74 9.02
N ALA A 73 1.67 1.69 8.45
CA ALA A 73 0.56 2.54 8.88
C ALA A 73 0.16 2.26 10.33
N PHE A 74 0.12 1.00 10.72
CA PHE A 74 -0.15 0.60 12.10
C PHE A 74 0.94 1.08 13.07
N HIS A 75 2.22 0.93 12.71
CA HIS A 75 3.32 1.42 13.52
C HIS A 75 3.31 2.94 13.66
N SER A 76 3.07 3.68 12.58
CA SER A 76 2.95 5.14 12.61
C SER A 76 1.88 5.60 13.61
N VAL A 77 0.67 5.03 13.55
CA VAL A 77 -0.42 5.35 14.48
C VAL A 77 -0.08 4.95 15.92
N ALA A 78 0.62 3.83 16.13
CA ALA A 78 1.07 3.42 17.45
C ALA A 78 2.07 4.42 18.06
N HIS A 79 3.06 4.87 17.29
CA HIS A 79 4.02 5.89 17.70
C HIS A 79 3.33 7.21 18.03
N LEU A 80 2.44 7.69 17.16
CA LEU A 80 1.66 8.91 17.41
C LEU A 80 0.79 8.79 18.67
N SER A 81 0.13 7.65 18.87
CA SER A 81 -0.74 7.42 20.04
C SER A 81 0.04 7.44 21.36
N VAL A 82 1.24 6.85 21.36
CA VAL A 82 2.13 6.86 22.54
C VAL A 82 2.69 8.27 22.77
N GLY A 83 3.15 8.94 21.71
CA GLY A 83 3.65 10.33 21.77
C GLY A 83 2.60 11.29 22.33
N LEU A 84 1.38 11.28 21.80
CA LEU A 84 0.28 12.14 22.28
C LEU A 84 -0.08 11.91 23.74
N ARG A 85 -0.08 10.64 24.21
CA ARG A 85 -0.31 10.33 25.63
C ARG A 85 0.81 10.88 26.51
N ARG A 86 2.07 10.74 26.08
CA ARG A 86 3.21 11.31 26.82
C ARG A 86 3.13 12.83 26.85
N GLN A 87 2.82 13.47 25.72
CA GLN A 87 2.68 14.92 25.60
C GLN A 87 1.60 15.44 26.52
N HIS A 88 0.41 14.83 26.51
CA HIS A 88 -0.69 15.24 27.39
C HIS A 88 -0.32 15.13 28.87
N ARG A 89 0.37 14.04 29.27
CA ARG A 89 0.86 13.89 30.64
C ARG A 89 1.92 14.95 30.99
N MET A 90 2.77 15.30 30.05
CA MET A 90 3.79 16.34 30.24
C MET A 90 3.16 17.73 30.40
N ASP A 91 2.14 18.05 29.61
CA ASP A 91 1.40 19.31 29.74
C ASP A 91 0.72 19.45 31.10
N LEU A 92 0.12 18.36 31.62
CA LEU A 92 -0.45 18.35 32.96
C LEU A 92 0.62 18.55 34.04
N PHE A 93 1.76 17.85 33.90
CA PHE A 93 2.89 17.96 34.83
C PHE A 93 3.48 19.37 34.88
N VAL A 94 3.68 20.00 33.71
CA VAL A 94 4.13 21.39 33.60
C VAL A 94 3.14 22.33 34.29
N ARG A 95 1.82 22.16 34.07
CA ARG A 95 0.77 22.98 34.69
C ARG A 95 0.76 22.87 36.22
N THR A 96 0.97 21.68 36.78
CA THR A 96 0.95 21.48 38.23
C THR A 96 2.19 22.03 38.95
N HIS A 97 3.30 22.20 38.23
CA HIS A 97 4.58 22.64 38.80
C HIS A 97 5.06 24.02 38.29
N GLN A 98 4.18 24.84 37.72
CA GLN A 98 4.53 26.15 37.12
C GLN A 98 5.29 27.12 38.02
N GLN A 99 5.19 26.97 39.36
CA GLN A 99 5.85 27.83 40.34
C GLN A 99 7.02 27.16 41.10
N GLN A 100 7.34 25.91 40.77
CA GLN A 100 8.44 25.16 41.39
C GLN A 100 9.53 24.89 40.37
N THR A 101 10.69 25.50 40.59
CA THR A 101 11.94 25.17 39.90
C THR A 101 12.77 24.26 40.79
N ASP A 102 12.81 22.97 40.45
CA ASP A 102 13.62 21.93 41.08
C ASP A 102 14.36 21.17 39.96
N ALA A 103 15.65 20.90 40.15
CA ALA A 103 16.47 20.14 39.22
C ALA A 103 15.85 18.76 38.87
N ARG A 104 15.07 18.17 39.77
CA ARG A 104 14.34 16.92 39.50
C ARG A 104 13.19 17.11 38.52
N ILE A 105 12.48 18.24 38.58
CA ILE A 105 11.39 18.58 37.66
C ILE A 105 11.99 18.81 36.27
N ASP A 106 13.10 19.55 36.19
CA ASP A 106 13.83 19.79 34.93
C ASP A 106 14.29 18.47 34.28
N ALA A 107 14.82 17.53 35.07
CA ALA A 107 15.22 16.22 34.57
C ALA A 107 14.05 15.41 33.98
N VAL A 108 12.87 15.42 34.62
CA VAL A 108 11.67 14.73 34.11
C VAL A 108 11.15 15.39 32.83
N LEU A 109 11.21 16.73 32.75
CA LEU A 109 10.83 17.48 31.55
C LEU A 109 11.78 17.19 30.39
N GLN A 110 13.09 17.14 30.63
CA GLN A 110 14.09 16.75 29.62
C GLN A 110 13.85 15.33 29.13
N GLU A 111 13.67 14.36 30.03
CA GLU A 111 13.37 12.98 29.64
C GLU A 111 12.06 12.88 28.83
N GLY A 112 11.05 13.67 29.20
CA GLY A 112 9.81 13.81 28.45
C GLY A 112 10.02 14.36 27.05
N ALA A 113 10.79 15.43 26.90
CA ALA A 113 11.14 16.03 25.62
C ALA A 113 11.93 15.05 24.74
N ASP A 114 12.94 14.37 25.29
CA ASP A 114 13.74 13.37 24.58
C ASP A 114 12.89 12.18 24.10
N PHE A 115 11.89 11.78 24.89
CA PHE A 115 10.93 10.76 24.46
C PHE A 115 10.08 11.25 23.29
N LEU A 116 9.56 12.48 23.37
CA LEU A 116 8.72 13.04 22.31
C LEU A 116 9.50 13.22 21.01
N SER A 117 10.73 13.72 21.05
CA SER A 117 11.61 13.80 19.87
C SER A 117 11.81 12.43 19.22
N ARG A 118 12.17 11.40 19.99
CA ARG A 118 12.32 10.04 19.47
C ARG A 118 11.03 9.47 18.87
N SER A 119 9.89 9.74 19.50
CA SER A 119 8.59 9.31 18.99
C SER A 119 8.22 10.02 17.68
N HIS A 120 8.56 11.30 17.54
CA HIS A 120 8.36 12.07 16.32
C HIS A 120 9.28 11.60 15.20
N GLU A 121 10.56 11.36 15.49
CA GLU A 121 11.51 10.80 14.53
C GLU A 121 11.07 9.42 14.01
N ALA A 122 10.61 8.54 14.92
CA ALA A 122 10.08 7.23 14.54
C ALA A 122 8.83 7.36 13.65
N ALA A 123 7.89 8.24 13.99
CA ALA A 123 6.70 8.47 13.18
C ALA A 123 7.05 9.03 11.78
N ALA A 124 8.01 9.96 11.70
CA ALA A 124 8.49 10.50 10.42
C ALA A 124 9.19 9.43 9.56
N HIS A 125 9.90 8.50 10.20
CA HIS A 125 10.50 7.36 9.50
C HIS A 125 9.43 6.44 8.89
N GLU A 126 8.40 6.09 9.66
CA GLU A 126 7.28 5.28 9.19
C GLU A 126 6.53 5.95 8.03
N GLU A 127 6.34 7.27 8.11
CA GLU A 127 5.70 8.07 7.04
C GLU A 127 6.53 8.07 5.75
N ALA A 128 7.86 8.21 5.85
CA ALA A 128 8.73 8.13 4.69
C ALA A 128 8.70 6.74 4.02
N GLN A 129 8.65 5.66 4.82
CA GLN A 129 8.51 4.30 4.31
C GLN A 129 7.14 4.08 3.63
N LEU A 130 6.06 4.59 4.22
CA LEU A 130 4.73 4.55 3.60
C LEU A 130 4.71 5.22 2.23
N HIS A 131 5.33 6.39 2.12
CA HIS A 131 5.43 7.10 0.84
C HIS A 131 6.15 6.25 -0.20
N HIS A 132 7.30 5.68 0.15
CA HIS A 132 8.09 4.86 -0.77
C HIS A 132 7.32 3.61 -1.21
N LEU A 133 6.67 2.91 -0.29
CA LEU A 133 5.87 1.72 -0.60
C LEU A 133 4.68 2.04 -1.51
N LEU A 134 3.99 3.16 -1.28
CA LEU A 134 2.90 3.60 -2.14
C LEU A 134 3.38 3.98 -3.54
N GLU A 135 4.55 4.60 -3.67
CA GLU A 135 5.17 4.87 -4.98
C GLU A 135 5.52 3.57 -5.71
N ASP A 136 6.12 2.60 -5.02
CA ASP A 136 6.44 1.29 -5.59
C ASP A 136 5.17 0.57 -6.07
N ALA A 137 4.09 0.62 -5.29
CA ALA A 137 2.80 0.05 -5.69
C ALA A 137 2.23 0.74 -6.93
N GLU A 138 2.34 2.07 -7.02
CA GLU A 138 1.91 2.86 -8.19
C GLU A 138 2.73 2.44 -9.43
N GLN A 139 4.05 2.31 -9.30
CA GLN A 139 4.94 1.87 -10.38
C GLN A 139 4.61 0.44 -10.83
N LEU A 140 4.37 -0.49 -9.91
CA LEU A 140 3.92 -1.85 -10.24
C LEU A 140 2.60 -1.81 -11.03
N CYS A 141 1.65 -0.97 -10.62
CA CYS A 141 0.37 -0.85 -11.32
C CYS A 141 0.54 -0.27 -12.73
N LEU A 142 1.39 0.75 -12.92
CA LEU A 142 1.71 1.31 -14.23
C LEU A 142 2.36 0.27 -15.16
N PHE A 143 3.28 -0.54 -14.62
CA PHE A 143 3.85 -1.67 -15.34
C PHE A 143 2.76 -2.69 -15.72
N GLY A 144 1.82 -2.97 -14.83
CA GLY A 144 0.65 -3.82 -15.09
C GLY A 144 -0.22 -3.31 -16.25
N ILE A 145 -0.42 -1.99 -16.36
CA ILE A 145 -1.16 -1.40 -17.50
C ILE A 145 -0.45 -1.69 -18.82
N ALA A 146 0.88 -1.57 -18.84
CA ALA A 146 1.68 -1.89 -20.02
C ALA A 146 1.58 -3.39 -20.37
N LEU A 147 1.67 -4.28 -19.38
CA LEU A 147 1.49 -5.73 -19.57
C LEU A 147 0.09 -6.06 -20.11
N SER A 148 -0.96 -5.44 -19.57
CA SER A 148 -2.32 -5.69 -20.02
C SER A 148 -2.54 -5.28 -21.48
N ARG A 149 -2.01 -4.11 -21.88
CA ARG A 149 -2.02 -3.69 -23.30
C ARG A 149 -1.32 -4.71 -24.19
N SER A 150 -0.15 -5.20 -23.77
CA SER A 150 0.56 -6.25 -24.49
C SER A 150 -0.24 -7.56 -24.53
N ALA A 151 -0.93 -7.93 -23.44
CA ALA A 151 -1.78 -9.12 -23.38
C ALA A 151 -2.91 -9.06 -24.43
N LYS A 152 -3.52 -7.89 -24.64
CA LYS A 152 -4.56 -7.70 -25.67
C LYS A 152 -4.02 -7.90 -27.09
N ILE A 153 -2.77 -7.51 -27.34
CA ILE A 153 -2.10 -7.74 -28.63
C ILE A 153 -1.86 -9.24 -28.82
N GLU A 154 -1.22 -9.90 -27.85
CA GLU A 154 -0.94 -11.34 -27.92
C GLU A 154 -2.21 -12.19 -28.05
N ALA A 155 -3.29 -11.80 -27.37
CA ALA A 155 -4.58 -12.46 -27.47
C ALA A 155 -5.17 -12.46 -28.89
N ALA A 156 -4.83 -11.46 -29.72
CA ALA A 156 -5.28 -11.41 -31.11
C ALA A 156 -4.64 -12.49 -31.99
N TYR A 157 -3.46 -13.01 -31.61
CA TYR A 157 -2.72 -14.02 -32.38
C TYR A 157 -3.08 -15.47 -31.99
N GLY A 158 -3.86 -15.67 -30.93
CA GLY A 158 -4.21 -17.00 -30.39
C GLY A 158 -5.14 -17.89 -31.23
N ALA A 159 -5.38 -17.54 -32.50
CA ALA A 159 -6.23 -18.27 -33.45
C ALA A 159 -7.57 -18.74 -32.85
N SER A 160 -7.79 -20.06 -32.72
CA SER A 160 -9.01 -20.65 -32.17
C SER A 160 -9.29 -20.29 -30.70
N TYR A 161 -8.26 -19.87 -29.95
CA TYR A 161 -8.39 -19.41 -28.56
C TYR A 161 -8.47 -17.87 -28.45
N SER A 162 -8.40 -17.13 -29.57
CA SER A 162 -8.30 -15.67 -29.54
C SER A 162 -9.47 -15.00 -28.81
N SER A 163 -10.70 -15.50 -28.95
CA SER A 163 -11.86 -14.96 -28.23
C SER A 163 -11.69 -15.06 -26.71
N ALA A 164 -11.31 -16.24 -26.20
CA ALA A 164 -11.12 -16.46 -24.77
C ALA A 164 -9.93 -15.68 -24.22
N LEU A 165 -8.83 -15.60 -24.96
CA LEU A 165 -7.65 -14.82 -24.55
C LEU A 165 -7.95 -13.32 -24.53
N ARG A 166 -8.76 -12.81 -25.45
CA ARG A 166 -9.17 -11.40 -25.49
C ARG A 166 -10.04 -11.02 -24.31
N GLU A 167 -10.96 -11.90 -23.92
CA GLU A 167 -11.81 -11.73 -22.74
C GLU A 167 -10.93 -11.65 -21.47
N ILE A 168 -10.02 -12.61 -21.28
CA ILE A 168 -9.07 -12.60 -20.17
C ILE A 168 -8.20 -11.34 -20.18
N ALA A 169 -7.69 -10.93 -21.34
CA ALA A 169 -6.88 -9.71 -21.47
C ALA A 169 -7.67 -8.45 -21.10
N GLN A 170 -8.95 -8.40 -21.46
CA GLN A 170 -9.82 -7.30 -21.09
C GLN A 170 -10.06 -7.27 -19.58
N GLU A 171 -10.35 -8.41 -18.97
CA GLU A 171 -10.51 -8.50 -17.51
C GLU A 171 -9.23 -8.08 -16.76
N PHE A 172 -8.04 -8.47 -17.23
CA PHE A 172 -6.79 -7.97 -16.64
C PHE A 172 -6.70 -6.44 -16.70
N ASP A 173 -7.05 -5.83 -17.83
CA ASP A 173 -7.07 -4.37 -17.97
C ASP A 173 -8.04 -3.73 -16.98
N ASP A 174 -9.26 -4.24 -16.90
CA ASP A 174 -10.31 -3.70 -16.04
C ASP A 174 -9.89 -3.77 -14.56
N TYR A 175 -9.33 -4.90 -14.12
CA TYR A 175 -8.84 -5.06 -12.75
C TYR A 175 -7.66 -4.13 -12.44
N ILE A 176 -6.67 -4.03 -13.33
CA ILE A 176 -5.49 -3.18 -13.09
C ILE A 176 -5.90 -1.70 -13.09
N GLN A 177 -6.79 -1.28 -13.99
CA GLN A 177 -7.29 0.09 -14.02
C GLN A 177 -8.12 0.46 -12.78
N ALA A 178 -8.78 -0.51 -12.15
CA ALA A 178 -9.49 -0.27 -10.89
C ALA A 178 -8.55 -0.04 -9.69
N ILE A 179 -7.30 -0.51 -9.74
CA ILE A 179 -6.33 -0.34 -8.64
C ILE A 179 -5.73 1.07 -8.62
N LEU A 180 -5.43 1.66 -9.77
CA LEU A 180 -4.68 2.91 -9.86
C LEU A 180 -5.35 4.09 -9.12
N PRO A 181 -6.67 4.32 -9.22
CA PRO A 181 -7.33 5.40 -8.49
C PRO A 181 -7.19 5.28 -6.96
N GLU A 182 -7.24 4.05 -6.44
CA GLU A 182 -7.10 3.77 -5.01
C GLU A 182 -5.71 4.12 -4.50
N LEU A 183 -4.66 3.72 -5.24
CA LEU A 183 -3.28 4.06 -4.89
C LEU A 183 -3.02 5.57 -4.95
N VAL A 184 -3.54 6.25 -5.98
CA VAL A 184 -3.44 7.71 -6.11
C VAL A 184 -4.16 8.42 -4.96
N GLN A 185 -5.33 7.91 -4.55
CA GLN A 185 -6.06 8.46 -3.41
C GLN A 185 -5.30 8.28 -2.10
N LEU A 186 -4.71 7.10 -1.86
CA LEU A 186 -3.87 6.85 -0.70
C LEU A 186 -2.68 7.80 -0.63
N ARG A 187 -1.96 7.97 -1.73
CA ARG A 187 -0.81 8.89 -1.80
C ARG A 187 -1.21 10.34 -1.54
N ARG A 188 -2.33 10.79 -2.10
CA ARG A 188 -2.86 12.14 -1.84
C ARG A 188 -3.26 12.37 -0.39
N ASN A 189 -3.75 11.34 0.28
CA ASN A 189 -4.13 11.40 1.69
C ASN A 189 -2.91 11.42 2.62
N GLN A 190 -1.74 10.92 2.17
CA GLN A 190 -0.48 11.04 2.90
C GLN A 190 0.20 12.40 2.69
N ALA A 191 0.04 13.02 1.51
CA ALA A 191 0.66 14.31 1.22
C ALA A 191 -0.04 15.54 1.87
N ARG A 192 -1.04 15.32 2.73
CA ARG A 192 -1.86 16.37 3.39
C ARG A 192 -1.76 16.29 4.89
#